data_AF-A0A7N9AUA0-F1
#
_entry.id   AF-A0A7N9AUA0-F1
#
_cell.length_a   1.000
_cell.length_b   1.000
_cell.length_c   1.000
_cell.angle_alpha   90.00
_cell.angle_beta   90.00
_cell.angle_gamma   90.00
#
_symmetry.space_group_name_H-M   'P 1'
#
loop_
_entity.id
_entity.type
_entity.pdbx_description
1 polymer ?
#
loop_
_entity_poly.entity_id
_entity_poly.type
_entity_poly.pdbx_seq_one_letter_code
_entity_poly.pdbx_strand_id
1 'polypeptide(L)'
;MPLDRREVPSVIIDYEDDKENMPNESDYEDLPSMYKDEDDDVDDDDDDDEDDDSIFTSGKDSLAIKLSNRPSKRELEEKNILPMQTDEERLESRQQIGTKLTRRLSQRPTAEELEQRNILKPRNEQEEMEEKREIKRRLTRKLSQRPTVEELRQAKILIRFSDYVEVSDAQDYDRRADKPWTRLTAADKAAIRKELNDFKSNEMEVHESSRHLTRFHRP
;
A
#
# COMPACT_ATOMS: atom_id res chain seq x y z
N MET A 1 4.53 -4.52 -49.74
CA MET A 1 3.06 -4.54 -49.62
C MET A 1 2.68 -3.93 -48.27
N PRO A 2 1.63 -3.10 -48.22
CA PRO A 2 1.61 -1.82 -47.52
C PRO A 2 1.33 -1.92 -46.01
N LEU A 3 1.81 -0.93 -45.26
CA LEU A 3 1.51 -0.71 -43.84
C LEU A 3 0.07 -0.21 -43.70
N ASP A 4 -0.76 -1.02 -43.08
CA ASP A 4 -2.15 -0.73 -42.78
C ASP A 4 -2.23 0.35 -41.69
N ARG A 5 -2.33 1.62 -42.11
CA ARG A 5 -2.59 2.75 -41.23
C ARG A 5 -4.03 2.63 -40.75
N ARG A 6 -4.22 2.14 -39.52
CA ARG A 6 -5.52 2.22 -38.83
C ARG A 6 -5.80 3.68 -38.51
N GLU A 7 -6.69 4.27 -39.29
CA GLU A 7 -7.25 5.60 -39.08
C GLU A 7 -8.16 5.53 -37.83
N VAL A 8 -7.79 6.27 -36.78
CA VAL A 8 -8.63 6.39 -35.58
C VAL A 8 -9.76 7.38 -35.87
N PRO A 9 -11.04 7.05 -35.60
CA PRO A 9 -12.15 7.97 -35.85
C PRO A 9 -12.03 9.18 -34.92
N SER A 10 -11.86 10.36 -35.50
CA SER A 10 -12.03 11.64 -34.82
C SER A 10 -13.52 11.88 -34.63
N VAL A 11 -14.06 11.55 -33.45
CA VAL A 11 -15.43 11.94 -33.08
C VAL A 11 -15.40 13.42 -32.71
N ILE A 12 -15.86 14.25 -33.64
CA ILE A 12 -16.25 15.63 -33.36
C ILE A 12 -17.55 15.51 -32.57
N ILE A 13 -17.52 15.87 -31.29
CA ILE A 13 -18.72 15.97 -30.46
C ILE A 13 -19.29 17.35 -30.79
N ASP A 14 -20.27 17.39 -31.68
CA ASP A 14 -21.10 18.57 -31.87
C ASP A 14 -21.88 18.81 -30.58
N TYR A 15 -21.71 20.00 -30.01
CA TYR A 15 -22.50 20.47 -28.88
C TYR A 15 -23.91 20.81 -29.40
N GLU A 16 -24.78 19.81 -29.47
CA GLU A 16 -26.22 20.05 -29.55
C GLU A 16 -26.66 20.71 -28.23
N ASP A 17 -27.21 21.91 -28.35
CA ASP A 17 -27.79 22.70 -27.26
C ASP A 17 -28.97 21.91 -26.68
N ASP A 18 -28.74 21.25 -25.55
CA ASP A 18 -29.68 20.37 -24.86
C ASP A 18 -30.84 21.20 -24.28
N LYS A 19 -31.82 21.52 -25.15
CA LYS A 19 -33.01 22.34 -24.85
C LYS A 19 -34.05 21.62 -23.99
N GLU A 20 -33.83 20.36 -23.59
CA GLU A 20 -34.84 19.55 -22.88
C GLU A 20 -35.12 20.02 -21.44
N ASN A 21 -34.40 21.01 -20.92
CA ASN A 21 -34.62 21.56 -19.58
C ASN A 21 -35.31 22.95 -19.55
N MET A 22 -35.97 23.36 -20.64
CA MET A 22 -36.87 24.52 -20.60
C MET A 22 -38.21 24.09 -19.97
N PRO A 23 -38.66 24.72 -18.87
CA PRO A 23 -40.00 24.45 -18.34
C PRO A 23 -41.05 24.79 -19.41
N ASN A 24 -41.96 23.84 -19.65
CA ASN A 24 -43.00 23.95 -20.67
C ASN A 24 -44.00 25.06 -20.28
N GLU A 25 -44.32 25.96 -21.19
CA GLU A 25 -45.19 27.12 -20.93
C GLU A 25 -46.63 26.69 -20.55
N SER A 26 -47.02 25.45 -20.87
CA SER A 26 -48.33 24.89 -20.52
C SER A 26 -48.51 24.56 -19.02
N ASP A 27 -47.43 24.51 -18.22
CA ASP A 27 -47.54 24.24 -16.77
C ASP A 27 -48.00 25.47 -15.97
N TYR A 28 -48.09 26.65 -16.60
CA TYR A 28 -48.56 27.88 -15.95
C TYR A 28 -50.08 28.12 -16.08
N GLU A 29 -50.78 27.34 -16.91
CA GLU A 29 -52.23 27.49 -17.18
C GLU A 29 -53.11 26.85 -16.09
N ASP A 30 -52.58 25.94 -15.29
CA ASP A 30 -53.35 25.19 -14.26
C ASP A 30 -53.01 25.61 -12.82
N LEU A 31 -52.41 26.79 -12.66
CA LEU A 31 -52.25 27.41 -11.34
C LEU A 31 -53.57 28.08 -10.94
N PRO A 32 -54.17 27.72 -9.78
CA PRO A 32 -55.31 28.44 -9.25
C PRO A 32 -55.01 29.95 -9.17
N SER A 33 -55.68 30.73 -10.00
CA SER A 33 -55.59 32.19 -9.99
C SER A 33 -56.11 32.70 -8.64
N MET A 34 -55.20 33.11 -7.76
CA MET A 34 -55.51 33.79 -6.48
C MET A 34 -56.09 35.21 -6.67
N TYR A 35 -56.36 35.63 -7.90
CA TYR A 35 -56.97 36.92 -8.22
C TYR A 35 -58.19 36.74 -9.14
N LYS A 36 -59.11 35.85 -8.75
CA LYS A 36 -60.51 36.02 -9.11
C LYS A 36 -61.17 36.79 -7.97
N ASP A 37 -61.45 38.07 -8.21
CA ASP A 37 -62.44 38.81 -7.43
C ASP A 37 -63.78 38.05 -7.58
N GLU A 38 -64.11 37.24 -6.59
CA GLU A 38 -65.47 36.79 -6.34
C GLU A 38 -66.09 37.85 -5.41
N ASP A 39 -66.87 38.76 -5.99
CA ASP A 39 -67.86 39.55 -5.26
C ASP A 39 -68.87 38.55 -4.67
N ASP A 40 -68.63 38.12 -3.43
CA ASP A 40 -69.64 37.43 -2.63
C ASP A 40 -70.02 38.33 -1.44
N ASP A 41 -71.32 38.60 -1.41
CA ASP A 41 -72.03 39.40 -0.43
C ASP A 41 -71.72 38.95 1.00
N VAL A 42 -71.37 39.92 1.84
CA VAL A 42 -71.26 39.79 3.30
C VAL A 42 -72.62 39.42 3.88
N ASP A 43 -72.73 38.23 4.47
CA ASP A 43 -73.72 37.94 5.49
C ASP A 43 -73.01 37.47 6.77
N ASP A 44 -73.40 38.16 7.84
CA ASP A 44 -72.90 38.12 9.21
C ASP A 44 -73.46 36.87 9.89
N ASP A 45 -72.62 36.03 10.49
CA ASP A 45 -72.98 35.30 11.71
C ASP A 45 -71.72 34.73 12.40
N ASP A 46 -71.65 35.07 13.67
CA ASP A 46 -70.65 34.76 14.71
C ASP A 46 -70.35 33.26 14.90
N ASP A 47 -69.25 33.04 15.64
CA ASP A 47 -68.88 31.85 16.42
C ASP A 47 -68.17 30.68 15.72
N ASP A 48 -66.83 30.75 15.65
CA ASP A 48 -65.94 29.80 16.34
C ASP A 48 -64.47 30.27 16.24
N ASP A 49 -64.11 31.23 17.11
CA ASP A 49 -62.72 31.53 17.46
C ASP A 49 -62.17 30.37 18.31
N GLU A 50 -61.66 29.28 17.72
CA GLU A 50 -60.79 28.37 18.50
C GLU A 50 -59.76 27.47 17.77
N ASP A 51 -59.56 27.53 16.44
CA ASP A 51 -58.60 26.62 15.78
C ASP A 51 -57.62 27.20 14.73
N ASP A 52 -57.54 28.53 14.55
CA ASP A 52 -56.59 29.15 13.58
C ASP A 52 -55.14 29.29 14.09
N ASP A 53 -54.92 29.17 15.40
CA ASP A 53 -53.56 29.20 15.96
C ASP A 53 -52.79 27.89 15.69
N SER A 54 -53.48 26.78 15.39
CA SER A 54 -52.84 25.46 15.19
C SER A 54 -52.15 25.33 13.82
N ILE A 55 -52.71 25.93 12.77
CA ILE A 55 -52.13 25.92 11.42
C ILE A 55 -50.95 26.90 11.31
N PHE A 56 -51.05 28.05 11.99
CA PHE A 56 -49.99 29.05 12.04
C PHE A 56 -48.82 28.64 12.97
N THR A 57 -49.07 27.86 14.01
CA THR A 57 -48.02 27.26 14.88
C THR A 57 -47.36 26.03 14.23
N SER A 58 -48.12 25.18 13.53
CA SER A 58 -47.59 24.00 12.82
C SER A 58 -46.58 24.35 11.71
N GLY A 59 -46.82 25.44 10.96
CA GLY A 59 -45.88 25.93 9.95
C GLY A 59 -44.57 26.48 10.55
N LYS A 60 -44.68 27.17 11.70
CA LYS A 60 -43.53 27.72 12.44
C LYS A 60 -42.64 26.62 13.02
N ASP A 61 -43.25 25.57 13.57
CA ASP A 61 -42.50 24.44 14.13
C ASP A 61 -41.81 23.61 13.05
N SER A 62 -42.45 23.40 11.89
CA SER A 62 -41.84 22.74 10.73
C SER A 62 -40.66 23.55 10.15
N LEU A 63 -40.80 24.87 10.04
CA LEU A 63 -39.72 25.75 9.59
C LEU A 63 -38.54 25.77 10.57
N ALA A 64 -38.82 25.81 11.88
CA ALA A 64 -37.78 25.78 12.92
C ALA A 64 -36.92 24.51 12.83
N ILE A 65 -37.55 23.34 12.63
CA ILE A 65 -36.84 22.06 12.44
C ILE A 65 -35.97 22.06 11.17
N LYS A 66 -36.47 22.65 10.07
CA LYS A 66 -35.70 22.77 8.81
C LYS A 66 -34.49 23.70 8.96
N LEU A 67 -34.62 24.78 9.72
CA LEU A 67 -33.53 25.71 9.99
C LEU A 67 -32.49 25.13 10.97
N SER A 68 -32.91 24.37 11.98
CA SER A 68 -31.98 23.69 12.90
C SER A 68 -31.15 22.62 12.20
N ASN A 69 -31.74 21.95 11.21
CA ASN A 69 -31.08 20.93 10.38
C ASN A 69 -30.46 21.50 9.10
N ARG A 70 -30.34 22.83 8.97
CA ARG A 70 -29.79 23.45 7.76
C ARG A 70 -28.32 23.10 7.63
N PRO A 71 -27.90 22.47 6.51
CA PRO A 71 -26.49 22.19 6.27
C PRO A 71 -25.70 23.49 6.11
N SER A 72 -24.45 23.45 6.56
CA SER A 72 -23.51 24.55 6.42
C SER A 72 -23.15 24.79 4.95
N LYS A 73 -22.72 26.01 4.62
CA LYS A 73 -22.26 26.37 3.26
C LYS A 73 -21.16 25.41 2.77
N ARG A 74 -20.24 25.06 3.66
CA ARG A 74 -19.15 24.12 3.37
C ARG A 74 -19.65 22.71 3.05
N GLU A 75 -20.65 22.19 3.77
CA GLU A 75 -21.23 20.87 3.48
C GLU A 75 -21.95 20.86 2.12
N LEU A 76 -22.57 21.98 1.73
CA LEU A 76 -23.18 22.13 0.41
C LEU A 76 -22.14 22.21 -0.71
N GLU A 77 -21.02 22.90 -0.47
CA GLU A 77 -19.86 22.94 -1.38
C GLU A 77 -19.22 21.55 -1.56
N GLU A 78 -18.97 20.82 -0.47
CA GLU A 78 -18.43 19.44 -0.49
C GLU A 78 -19.35 18.46 -1.22
N LYS A 79 -20.67 18.68 -1.12
CA LYS A 79 -21.70 17.93 -1.88
C LYS A 79 -21.90 18.43 -3.31
N ASN A 80 -21.11 19.40 -3.78
CA ASN A 80 -21.22 20.03 -5.10
C ASN A 80 -22.59 20.66 -5.40
N ILE A 81 -23.35 21.02 -4.36
CA ILE A 81 -24.61 21.76 -4.49
C ILE A 81 -24.30 23.24 -4.72
N LEU A 82 -23.24 23.76 -4.09
CA LEU A 82 -22.74 25.11 -4.31
C LEU A 82 -21.37 25.06 -5.01
N PRO A 83 -21.15 25.78 -6.11
CA PRO A 83 -19.85 25.89 -6.75
C PRO A 83 -18.81 26.57 -5.82
N MET A 84 -17.62 25.97 -5.72
CA MET A 84 -16.49 26.55 -4.97
C MET A 84 -15.60 27.47 -5.81
N GLN A 85 -15.72 27.38 -7.13
CA GLN A 85 -14.87 28.06 -8.12
C GLN A 85 -15.73 28.75 -9.16
N THR A 86 -15.18 29.77 -9.82
CA THR A 86 -15.85 30.41 -10.95
C THR A 86 -15.88 29.50 -12.18
N ASP A 87 -16.77 29.78 -13.13
CA ASP A 87 -16.85 28.99 -14.36
C ASP A 87 -15.58 29.10 -15.22
N GLU A 88 -14.91 30.25 -15.18
CA GLU A 88 -13.62 30.48 -15.83
C GLU A 88 -12.52 29.60 -15.23
N GLU A 89 -12.38 29.59 -13.89
CA GLU A 89 -11.42 28.73 -13.19
C GLU A 89 -11.69 27.24 -13.45
N ARG A 90 -12.96 26.84 -13.49
CA ARG A 90 -13.36 25.46 -13.83
C ARG A 90 -12.97 25.10 -15.26
N LEU A 91 -13.16 26.03 -16.20
CA LEU A 91 -12.80 25.83 -17.61
C LEU A 91 -11.28 25.70 -17.76
N GLU A 92 -10.50 26.57 -17.13
CA GLU A 92 -9.05 26.50 -17.12
C GLU A 92 -8.54 25.19 -16.50
N SER A 93 -9.08 24.81 -15.34
CA SER A 93 -8.75 23.53 -14.68
C SER A 93 -9.04 22.34 -15.60
N ARG A 94 -10.20 22.35 -16.27
CA ARG A 94 -10.58 21.32 -17.25
C ARG A 94 -9.59 21.25 -18.42
N GLN A 95 -9.17 22.40 -18.96
CA GLN A 95 -8.18 22.45 -20.03
C GLN A 95 -6.81 21.95 -19.58
N GLN A 96 -6.36 22.33 -18.38
CA GLN A 96 -5.09 21.85 -17.80
C GLN A 96 -5.11 20.34 -17.56
N ILE A 97 -6.21 19.81 -17.03
CA ILE A 97 -6.41 18.36 -16.87
C ILE A 97 -6.39 17.67 -18.24
N GLY A 98 -7.10 18.22 -19.23
CA GLY A 98 -7.16 17.67 -20.59
C GLY A 98 -5.79 17.60 -21.25
N THR A 99 -5.03 18.69 -21.25
CA THR A 99 -3.67 18.73 -21.82
C THR A 99 -2.71 17.76 -21.11
N LYS A 100 -2.77 17.68 -19.78
CA LYS A 100 -1.96 16.73 -18.99
C LYS A 100 -2.34 15.28 -19.28
N LEU A 101 -3.63 15.00 -19.43
CA LEU A 101 -4.14 13.67 -19.74
C LEU A 101 -3.68 13.22 -21.13
N THR A 102 -3.85 14.06 -22.15
CA THR A 102 -3.40 13.77 -23.53
C THR A 102 -1.91 13.42 -23.57
N ARG A 103 -1.07 14.19 -22.86
CA ARG A 103 0.37 13.88 -22.75
C ARG A 103 0.67 12.55 -22.08
N ARG A 104 -0.08 12.19 -21.02
CA ARG A 104 0.09 10.90 -20.33
C ARG A 104 -0.35 9.73 -21.21
N LEU A 105 -1.45 9.89 -21.92
CA LEU A 105 -1.98 8.86 -22.83
C LEU A 105 -1.05 8.64 -24.03
N SER A 106 -0.44 9.70 -24.58
CA SER A 106 0.53 9.56 -25.68
C SER A 106 1.82 8.84 -25.26
N GLN A 107 2.16 8.85 -23.98
CA GLN A 107 3.34 8.18 -23.41
C GLN A 107 2.96 6.92 -22.62
N ARG A 108 1.74 6.41 -22.78
CA ARG A 108 1.24 5.27 -22.01
C ARG A 108 2.03 4.00 -22.37
N PRO A 109 2.71 3.36 -21.41
CA PRO A 109 3.41 2.08 -21.65
C PRO A 109 2.45 0.98 -22.09
N THR A 110 2.96 0.01 -22.84
CA THR A 110 2.18 -1.16 -23.25
C THR A 110 2.00 -2.13 -22.07
N ALA A 111 1.00 -3.02 -22.16
CA ALA A 111 0.79 -4.05 -21.14
C ALA A 111 2.01 -4.97 -21.00
N GLU A 112 2.62 -5.37 -22.12
CA GLU A 112 3.81 -6.21 -22.16
C GLU A 112 5.01 -5.54 -21.47
N GLU A 113 5.23 -4.23 -21.69
CA GLU A 113 6.29 -3.48 -21.01
C GLU A 113 6.08 -3.44 -19.49
N LEU A 114 4.82 -3.37 -19.03
CA LEU A 114 4.48 -3.42 -17.62
C LEU A 114 4.67 -4.82 -17.03
N GLU A 115 4.42 -5.88 -17.81
CA GLU A 115 4.69 -7.27 -17.42
C GLU A 115 6.19 -7.53 -17.28
N GLN A 116 6.99 -7.08 -18.25
CA GLN A 116 8.45 -7.18 -18.21
C GLN A 116 9.06 -6.42 -17.01
N ARG A 117 8.44 -5.29 -16.63
CA ARG A 117 8.80 -4.54 -15.42
C ARG A 117 8.20 -5.11 -14.13
N ASN A 118 7.50 -6.23 -14.20
CA ASN A 118 6.87 -6.91 -13.07
C ASN A 118 5.83 -6.04 -12.32
N ILE A 119 5.22 -5.06 -13.02
CA ILE A 119 4.17 -4.19 -12.52
C ILE A 119 2.80 -4.83 -12.78
N LEU A 120 2.61 -5.36 -13.99
CA LEU A 120 1.43 -6.15 -14.35
C LEU A 120 1.80 -7.63 -14.23
N LYS A 121 0.96 -8.43 -13.56
CA LYS A 121 1.17 -9.87 -13.42
C LYS A 121 0.38 -10.63 -14.49
N PRO A 122 0.95 -11.67 -15.12
CA PRO A 122 0.17 -12.59 -15.94
C PRO A 122 -0.90 -13.23 -15.05
N ARG A 123 -2.13 -13.31 -15.57
CA ARG A 123 -3.39 -13.27 -14.81
C ARG A 123 -3.74 -14.56 -14.02
N ASN A 124 -2.77 -15.40 -13.68
CA ASN A 124 -3.01 -16.71 -13.07
C ASN A 124 -2.19 -16.91 -11.79
N GLU A 125 -2.76 -16.53 -10.64
CA GLU A 125 -2.14 -16.71 -9.32
C GLU A 125 -1.83 -18.19 -9.01
N GLN A 126 -2.66 -19.10 -9.52
CA GLN A 126 -2.47 -20.53 -9.33
C GLN A 126 -1.23 -21.07 -10.06
N GLU A 127 -0.98 -20.57 -11.27
CA GLU A 127 0.20 -20.93 -12.07
C GLU A 127 1.47 -20.35 -11.45
N GLU A 128 1.45 -19.11 -10.94
CA GLU A 128 2.59 -18.54 -10.20
C GLU A 128 2.92 -19.38 -8.95
N MET A 129 1.90 -19.83 -8.21
CA MET A 129 2.10 -20.73 -7.07
C MET A 129 2.69 -22.08 -7.48
N GLU A 130 2.22 -22.65 -8.59
CA GLU A 130 2.73 -23.92 -9.11
C GLU A 130 4.18 -23.79 -9.60
N GLU A 131 4.50 -22.75 -10.36
CA GLU A 131 5.86 -22.44 -10.80
C GLU A 131 6.80 -22.24 -9.60
N LYS A 132 6.36 -21.47 -8.60
CA LYS A 132 7.14 -21.27 -7.37
C LYS A 132 7.36 -22.58 -6.62
N ARG A 133 6.35 -23.43 -6.54
CA ARG A 133 6.44 -24.77 -5.94
C ARG A 133 7.40 -25.66 -6.72
N GLU A 134 7.36 -25.62 -8.04
CA GLU A 134 8.28 -26.37 -8.89
C GLU A 134 9.72 -25.87 -8.78
N ILE A 135 9.93 -24.54 -8.81
CA ILE A 135 11.25 -23.92 -8.62
C ILE A 135 11.82 -24.33 -7.26
N LYS A 136 11.01 -24.27 -6.19
CA LYS A 136 11.42 -24.71 -4.85
C LYS A 136 11.78 -26.19 -4.84
N ARG A 137 10.93 -27.06 -5.39
CA ARG A 137 11.17 -28.51 -5.51
C ARG A 137 12.48 -28.79 -6.26
N ARG A 138 12.69 -28.13 -7.40
CA ARG A 138 13.88 -28.29 -8.23
C ARG A 138 15.14 -27.81 -7.51
N LEU A 139 15.06 -26.67 -6.83
CA LEU A 139 16.17 -26.13 -6.04
C LEU A 139 16.54 -27.06 -4.89
N THR A 140 15.57 -27.53 -4.12
CA THR A 140 15.79 -28.50 -3.03
C THR A 140 16.54 -29.73 -3.54
N ARG A 141 16.11 -30.32 -4.67
CA ARG A 141 16.78 -31.47 -5.28
C ARG A 141 18.22 -31.14 -5.73
N LYS A 142 18.46 -29.97 -6.31
CA LYS A 142 19.80 -29.54 -6.72
C LYS A 142 20.73 -29.34 -5.52
N LEU A 143 20.21 -28.77 -4.44
CA LEU A 143 20.98 -28.56 -3.22
C LEU A 143 21.26 -29.86 -2.46
N SER A 144 20.34 -30.84 -2.48
CA SER A 144 20.59 -32.15 -1.86
C SER A 144 21.63 -32.99 -2.61
N GLN A 145 21.80 -32.73 -3.92
CA GLN A 145 22.81 -33.38 -4.77
C GLN A 145 24.03 -32.47 -5.00
N ARG A 146 24.27 -31.52 -4.08
CA ARG A 146 25.41 -30.62 -4.19
C ARG A 146 26.71 -31.40 -3.94
N PRO A 147 27.68 -31.36 -4.86
CA PRO A 147 28.94 -32.07 -4.69
C PRO A 147 29.75 -31.49 -3.52
N THR A 148 30.57 -32.33 -2.91
CA THR A 148 31.48 -31.94 -1.85
C THR A 148 32.70 -31.19 -2.42
N VAL A 149 33.39 -30.44 -1.56
CA VAL A 149 34.64 -29.75 -1.94
C VAL A 149 35.69 -30.76 -2.43
N GLU A 150 35.74 -31.94 -1.84
CA GLU A 150 36.71 -32.97 -2.20
C GLU A 150 36.43 -33.54 -3.60
N GLU A 151 35.16 -33.79 -3.94
CA GLU A 151 34.76 -34.20 -5.30
C GLU A 151 35.12 -33.12 -6.34
N LEU A 152 34.91 -31.85 -6.02
CA LEU A 152 35.26 -30.74 -6.90
C LEU A 152 36.79 -30.58 -7.09
N ARG A 153 37.60 -30.91 -6.09
CA ARG A 153 39.06 -30.96 -6.19
C ARG A 153 39.53 -32.12 -7.05
N GLN A 154 38.96 -33.31 -6.87
CA GLN A 154 39.24 -34.49 -7.71
C GLN A 154 38.89 -34.22 -9.18
N ALA A 155 37.78 -33.53 -9.42
CA ALA A 155 37.36 -33.07 -10.74
C ALA A 155 38.18 -31.88 -11.30
N LYS A 156 39.16 -31.37 -10.54
CA LYS A 156 40.00 -30.21 -10.88
C LYS A 156 39.21 -28.91 -11.16
N ILE A 157 38.02 -28.79 -10.56
CA ILE A 157 37.20 -27.58 -10.61
C ILE A 157 37.69 -26.57 -9.56
N LEU A 158 38.00 -27.05 -8.36
CA LEU A 158 38.61 -26.24 -7.28
C LEU A 158 40.10 -26.57 -7.19
N ILE A 159 40.93 -25.71 -7.77
CA ILE A 159 42.37 -25.98 -7.91
C ILE A 159 43.16 -25.40 -6.73
N ARG A 160 42.76 -24.24 -6.20
CA ARG A 160 43.45 -23.58 -5.08
C ARG A 160 42.62 -23.65 -3.82
N PHE A 161 43.31 -23.68 -2.68
CA PHE A 161 42.65 -23.66 -1.37
C PHE A 161 41.81 -22.38 -1.18
N SER A 162 42.26 -21.26 -1.74
CA SER A 162 41.59 -19.95 -1.69
C SER A 162 40.26 -19.89 -2.44
N ASP A 163 39.98 -20.83 -3.35
CA ASP A 163 38.80 -20.75 -4.22
C ASP A 163 37.49 -21.11 -3.48
N TYR A 164 37.58 -21.71 -2.29
CA TYR A 164 36.41 -22.15 -1.51
C TYR A 164 36.52 -21.87 0.00
N VAL A 165 37.58 -21.21 0.46
CA VAL A 165 37.67 -20.72 1.85
C VAL A 165 37.42 -19.23 1.87
N GLU A 166 36.49 -18.80 2.71
CA GLU A 166 36.25 -17.38 2.95
C GLU A 166 37.24 -16.89 4.00
N VAL A 167 38.06 -15.90 3.64
CA VAL A 167 38.94 -15.19 4.59
C VAL A 167 38.22 -13.92 5.01
N SER A 168 37.89 -13.82 6.29
CA SER A 168 37.37 -12.58 6.88
C SER A 168 38.49 -11.84 7.59
N ASP A 169 38.52 -10.52 7.47
CA ASP A 169 39.45 -9.70 8.25
C ASP A 169 39.08 -9.79 9.74
N ALA A 170 40.06 -10.11 10.57
CA ALA A 170 39.89 -10.11 12.02
C ALA A 170 39.90 -8.66 12.52
N GLN A 171 39.08 -8.35 13.52
CA GLN A 171 39.20 -7.08 14.23
C GLN A 171 40.58 -6.98 14.89
N ASP A 172 41.32 -5.94 14.54
CA ASP A 172 42.55 -5.57 15.22
C ASP A 172 42.21 -4.96 16.59
N TYR A 173 42.14 -5.82 17.60
CA TYR A 173 42.10 -5.39 19.00
C TYR A 173 43.52 -5.26 19.56
N ASP A 174 43.70 -4.33 20.50
CA ASP A 174 45.00 -4.08 21.12
C ASP A 174 45.45 -5.27 21.98
N ARG A 175 46.38 -6.07 21.45
CA ARG A 175 47.00 -7.21 22.13
C ARG A 175 47.97 -6.80 23.25
N ARG A 176 48.20 -5.50 23.45
CA ARG A 176 49.10 -4.95 24.48
C ARG A 176 48.36 -4.49 25.73
N ALA A 177 47.04 -4.69 25.80
CA ALA A 177 46.22 -4.41 26.97
C ALA A 177 46.71 -5.18 28.22
N ASP A 178 46.27 -4.69 29.40
CA ASP A 178 46.63 -5.27 30.70
C ASP A 178 46.36 -6.78 30.73
N LYS A 179 47.34 -7.51 31.26
CA LYS A 179 47.39 -8.98 31.25
C LYS A 179 47.00 -9.46 32.64
N PRO A 180 45.72 -9.66 32.95
CA PRO A 180 45.27 -9.95 34.32
C PRO A 180 45.96 -11.20 34.91
N TRP A 181 46.39 -12.13 34.06
CA TRP A 181 47.16 -13.31 34.47
C TRP A 181 48.53 -13.00 35.09
N THR A 182 49.08 -11.81 34.86
CA THR A 182 50.34 -11.37 35.49
C THR A 182 50.19 -11.12 36.99
N ARG A 183 48.97 -10.88 37.48
CA ARG A 183 48.66 -10.65 38.91
C ARG A 183 48.14 -11.90 39.64
N LEU A 184 48.08 -13.05 38.96
CA LEU A 184 47.63 -14.30 39.58
C LEU A 184 48.54 -14.69 40.74
N THR A 185 47.94 -14.94 41.91
CA THR A 185 48.66 -15.46 43.08
C THR A 185 49.09 -16.91 42.84
N ALA A 186 49.99 -17.44 43.69
CA ALA A 186 50.38 -18.85 43.62
C ALA A 186 49.18 -19.79 43.83
N ALA A 187 48.24 -19.40 44.68
CA ALA A 187 46.99 -20.11 44.93
C ALA A 187 46.10 -20.11 43.68
N ASP A 188 45.89 -18.96 43.04
CA ASP A 188 45.07 -18.86 41.82
C ASP A 188 45.67 -19.70 40.70
N LYS A 189 46.99 -19.67 40.52
CA LYS A 189 47.68 -20.51 39.53
C LYS A 189 47.49 -21.99 39.81
N ALA A 190 47.47 -22.41 41.07
CA ALA A 190 47.24 -23.80 41.44
C ALA A 190 45.77 -24.22 41.22
N ALA A 191 44.83 -23.35 41.58
CA ALA A 191 43.41 -23.54 41.32
C ALA A 191 43.11 -23.70 39.82
N ILE A 192 43.66 -22.81 38.99
CA ILE A 192 43.51 -22.89 37.52
C ILE A 192 44.13 -24.19 36.97
N ARG A 193 45.31 -24.61 37.45
CA ARG A 193 45.90 -25.89 37.00
C ARG A 193 45.03 -27.09 37.36
N LYS A 194 44.42 -27.07 38.55
CA LYS A 194 43.50 -28.11 39.00
C LYS A 194 42.24 -28.13 38.13
N GLU A 195 41.59 -26.99 37.96
CA GLU A 195 40.40 -26.84 37.12
C GLU A 195 40.66 -27.28 35.67
N LEU A 196 41.81 -26.91 35.11
CA LEU A 196 42.22 -27.35 33.77
C LEU A 196 42.45 -28.86 33.68
N ASN A 197 42.96 -29.50 34.72
CA ASN A 197 43.10 -30.96 34.75
C ASN A 197 41.72 -31.63 34.86
N ASP A 198 40.84 -31.11 35.73
CA ASP A 198 39.48 -31.60 35.93
C ASP A 198 38.66 -31.50 34.63
N PHE A 199 38.77 -30.39 33.90
CA PHE A 199 38.14 -30.22 32.58
C PHE A 199 38.66 -31.26 31.58
N LYS A 200 40.00 -31.45 31.50
CA LYS A 200 40.62 -32.41 30.58
C LYS A 200 40.26 -33.86 30.87
N SER A 201 39.97 -34.21 32.12
CA SER A 201 39.61 -35.57 32.50
C SER A 201 38.11 -35.85 32.45
N ASN A 202 37.27 -34.84 32.64
CA ASN A 202 35.84 -35.05 32.86
C ASN A 202 34.94 -34.48 31.76
N GLU A 203 35.29 -33.33 31.16
CA GLU A 203 34.40 -32.61 30.23
C GLU A 203 34.93 -32.61 28.79
N MET A 204 36.24 -32.59 28.61
CA MET A 204 36.86 -32.56 27.28
C MET A 204 36.67 -33.89 26.54
N GLU A 205 35.88 -33.87 25.46
CA GLU A 205 35.66 -35.05 24.62
C GLU A 205 36.88 -35.31 23.73
N VAL A 206 37.61 -36.39 24.03
CA VAL A 206 38.80 -36.83 23.27
C VAL A 206 38.59 -38.26 22.80
N HIS A 207 38.94 -38.54 21.54
CA HIS A 207 38.87 -39.89 20.99
C HIS A 207 39.77 -40.86 21.77
N GLU A 208 39.26 -42.07 22.07
CA GLU A 208 39.90 -43.04 22.98
C GLU A 208 41.37 -43.34 22.61
N SER A 209 41.65 -43.52 21.30
CA SER A 209 43.00 -43.77 20.79
C SER A 209 43.99 -42.64 21.02
N SER A 210 43.51 -41.39 21.16
CA SER A 210 44.34 -40.18 21.31
C SER A 210 44.41 -39.66 22.74
N ARG A 211 43.70 -40.30 23.68
CA ARG A 211 43.59 -39.82 25.07
C ARG A 211 44.94 -39.70 25.80
N HIS A 212 45.91 -40.53 25.42
CA HIS A 212 47.28 -40.51 25.96
C HIS A 212 48.09 -39.26 25.55
N LEU A 213 47.66 -38.52 24.54
CA LEU A 213 48.30 -37.27 24.09
C LEU A 213 47.87 -36.06 24.92
N THR A 214 46.85 -36.21 25.78
CA THR A 214 46.37 -35.14 26.64
C THR A 214 47.36 -34.87 27.77
N ARG A 215 47.93 -33.66 27.77
CA ARG A 215 48.96 -33.27 28.74
C ARG A 215 48.34 -32.62 29.97
N PHE A 216 48.57 -33.24 31.13
CA PHE A 216 48.11 -32.73 32.43
C PHE A 216 49.16 -31.84 33.10
N HIS A 217 48.69 -30.85 33.85
CA HIS A 217 49.53 -30.05 34.73
C HIS A 217 49.93 -30.87 35.95
N ARG A 218 51.15 -30.64 36.46
CA ARG A 218 51.59 -31.29 37.70
C ARG A 218 50.79 -30.73 38.90
N PRO A 219 50.40 -31.59 39.85
CA PRO A 219 49.81 -31.17 41.13
C PRO A 219 50.69 -30.15 41.86
#